data_AF-A0A1J5D3D9-F1
#
_entry.id   AF-A0A1J5D3D9-F1
#
_cell.length_a   1.000
_cell.length_b   1.000
_cell.length_c   1.000
_cell.angle_alpha   90.00
_cell.angle_beta   90.00
_cell.angle_gamma   90.00
#
_symmetry.space_group_name_H-M   'P 1'
#
loop_
_entity.id
_entity.type
_entity.pdbx_description
1 polymer ?
#
loop_
_entity_poly.entity_id
_entity_poly.type
_entity_poly.pdbx_seq_one_letter_code
_entity_poly.pdbx_strand_id
1 'polypeptide(L)'
;MVSEELRELLRDFDSVDLILPFGRIPATDFQAAAERAGMARRSRHGLLIHPVFGLWWSLRLIVELNLEQPEHDAMLEALSRSPILQVAQSGQTPARACDHCATVHCIAVCPAMSNLLAERIASARTRGGSLRATSVLGSERNSIDLRACARHVAGGGCSEICLARAACPEAPDRAYPLEVHKHHHGEFRRVCTAYSLDTLKGQ
;
A
#
# COMPACT_ATOMS: atom_id res chain seq x y z
N MET A 1 9.54 -14.25 -7.05
CA MET A 1 9.86 -15.69 -6.95
C MET A 1 9.06 -16.23 -5.78
N VAL A 2 8.26 -17.26 -6.00
CA VAL A 2 7.50 -17.96 -4.94
C VAL A 2 8.50 -18.87 -4.22
N SER A 3 8.54 -18.84 -2.89
CA SER A 3 9.47 -19.67 -2.12
C SER A 3 9.07 -21.15 -2.17
N GLU A 4 10.00 -22.06 -1.91
CA GLU A 4 9.70 -23.49 -1.94
C GLU A 4 8.73 -23.88 -0.82
N GLU A 5 8.84 -23.22 0.33
CA GLU A 5 7.92 -23.39 1.46
C GLU A 5 6.49 -23.02 1.09
N LEU A 6 6.32 -21.95 0.30
CA LEU A 6 5.00 -21.55 -0.17
C LEU A 6 4.46 -22.51 -1.23
N ARG A 7 5.32 -23.10 -2.08
CA ARG A 7 4.88 -24.16 -3.01
C ARG A 7 4.44 -25.40 -2.26
N GLU A 8 5.19 -25.80 -1.24
CA GLU A 8 4.85 -26.94 -0.40
C GLU A 8 3.50 -26.72 0.31
N LEU A 9 3.32 -25.53 0.89
CA LEU A 9 2.06 -25.15 1.53
C LEU A 9 0.86 -25.21 0.59
N LEU A 10 1.09 -24.93 -0.71
CA LEU A 10 0.03 -24.84 -1.70
C LEU A 10 -0.16 -26.13 -2.51
N ARG A 11 0.63 -27.17 -2.25
CA ARG A 11 0.65 -28.41 -3.05
C ARG A 11 -0.67 -29.17 -3.00
N ASP A 12 -1.38 -29.10 -1.88
CA ASP A 12 -2.59 -29.89 -1.64
C ASP A 12 -3.86 -29.25 -2.20
N PHE A 13 -3.75 -28.11 -2.91
CA PHE A 13 -4.90 -27.43 -3.52
C PHE A 13 -4.95 -27.70 -5.02
N ASP A 14 -6.11 -28.18 -5.48
CA ASP A 14 -6.31 -28.55 -6.88
C ASP A 14 -6.27 -27.35 -7.85
N SER A 15 -6.53 -26.14 -7.35
CA SER A 15 -6.51 -24.91 -8.16
C SER A 15 -6.05 -23.71 -7.33
N VAL A 16 -4.86 -23.21 -7.67
CA VAL A 16 -4.23 -22.07 -7.01
C VAL A 16 -3.81 -21.02 -8.03
N ASP A 17 -4.37 -19.83 -7.92
CA ASP A 17 -3.97 -18.67 -8.69
C ASP A 17 -3.07 -17.75 -7.86
N LEU A 18 -1.86 -17.51 -8.37
CA LEU A 18 -0.87 -16.65 -7.74
C LEU A 18 -0.84 -15.30 -8.42
N ILE A 19 -1.44 -14.30 -7.79
CA ILE A 19 -1.50 -12.94 -8.32
C ILE A 19 -0.37 -12.12 -7.71
N LEU A 20 0.56 -11.67 -8.55
CA LEU A 20 1.69 -10.86 -8.13
C LEU A 20 1.40 -9.35 -8.31
N PRO A 21 1.88 -8.47 -7.41
CA PRO A 21 1.64 -7.03 -7.47
C PRO A 21 2.37 -6.34 -8.63
N PHE A 22 3.23 -7.06 -9.34
CA PHE A 22 4.02 -6.57 -10.46
C PHE A 22 3.76 -7.45 -11.70
N GLY A 23 3.27 -6.86 -12.79
CA GLY A 23 2.90 -7.56 -14.03
C GLY A 23 2.22 -6.64 -15.05
N ARG A 24 1.85 -7.16 -16.23
CA ARG A 24 1.09 -6.41 -17.25
C ARG A 24 -0.34 -6.21 -16.73
N ILE A 25 -0.54 -5.10 -15.99
CA ILE A 25 -1.79 -4.66 -15.38
C ILE A 25 -2.33 -5.70 -14.38
N PRO A 26 -2.08 -5.55 -13.06
CA PRO A 26 -2.80 -6.38 -12.11
C PRO A 26 -4.30 -6.08 -12.26
N ALA A 27 -5.09 -7.09 -12.64
CA ALA A 27 -6.55 -6.99 -12.69
C ALA A 27 -7.15 -6.70 -11.30
N THR A 28 -6.37 -6.93 -10.24
CA THR A 28 -6.79 -6.85 -8.85
C THR A 28 -6.16 -5.64 -8.14
N ASP A 29 -7.00 -4.86 -7.44
CA ASP A 29 -6.53 -3.84 -6.51
C ASP A 29 -5.98 -4.50 -5.24
N PHE A 30 -4.65 -4.67 -5.20
CA PHE A 30 -3.93 -5.23 -4.06
C PHE A 30 -4.18 -4.48 -2.75
N GLN A 31 -4.37 -3.17 -2.83
CA GLN A 31 -4.58 -2.39 -1.62
C GLN A 31 -5.96 -2.70 -1.04
N ALA A 32 -6.98 -2.69 -1.89
CA ALA A 32 -8.34 -3.07 -1.48
C ALA A 32 -8.41 -4.53 -0.99
N ALA A 33 -7.68 -5.45 -1.62
CA ALA A 33 -7.59 -6.83 -1.17
C ALA A 33 -7.02 -6.95 0.26
N ALA A 34 -5.91 -6.25 0.55
CA ALA A 34 -5.32 -6.27 1.88
C ALA A 34 -6.17 -5.57 2.94
N GLU A 35 -6.91 -4.52 2.58
CA GLU A 35 -7.89 -3.87 3.47
C GLU A 35 -9.04 -4.83 3.80
N ARG A 36 -9.61 -5.51 2.80
CA ARG A 36 -10.67 -6.52 3.01
C ARG A 36 -10.20 -7.70 3.85
N ALA A 37 -8.94 -8.10 3.69
CA ALA A 37 -8.32 -9.15 4.50
C ALA A 37 -7.97 -8.70 5.94
N GLY A 38 -8.21 -7.44 6.30
CA GLY A 38 -7.87 -6.90 7.62
C GLY A 38 -6.36 -6.79 7.88
N MET A 39 -5.52 -6.99 6.86
CA MET A 39 -4.06 -6.97 7.00
C MET A 39 -3.52 -5.56 7.25
N ALA A 40 -4.23 -4.55 6.74
CA ALA A 40 -3.81 -3.17 6.85
C ALA A 40 -4.97 -2.21 6.62
N ARG A 41 -4.71 -0.93 6.92
CA ARG A 41 -5.66 0.16 6.68
C ARG A 41 -5.04 1.21 5.79
N ARG A 42 -5.82 1.85 4.94
CA ARG A 42 -5.34 2.98 4.13
C ARG A 42 -5.12 4.23 4.99
N SER A 43 -3.97 4.86 4.79
CA SER A 43 -3.62 6.14 5.37
C SER A 43 -4.29 7.30 4.63
N ARG A 44 -4.18 8.51 5.19
CA ARG A 44 -4.63 9.74 4.50
C ARG A 44 -3.90 10.01 3.18
N HIS A 45 -2.74 9.40 2.95
CA HIS A 45 -1.98 9.52 1.69
C HIS A 45 -2.14 8.30 0.78
N GLY A 46 -3.04 7.37 1.11
CA GLY A 46 -3.33 6.23 0.24
C GLY A 46 -2.37 5.07 0.31
N LEU A 47 -1.39 5.09 1.21
CA LEU A 47 -0.58 3.91 1.48
C LEU A 47 -1.24 3.07 2.54
N LEU A 48 -1.00 1.77 2.51
CA LEU A 48 -1.48 0.88 3.54
C LEU A 48 -0.53 0.89 4.76
N ILE A 49 -1.12 1.00 5.94
CA ILE A 49 -0.46 0.93 7.25
C ILE A 49 -0.80 -0.42 7.88
N HIS A 50 0.22 -1.24 8.09
CA HIS A 50 0.13 -2.49 8.83
C HIS A 50 0.13 -2.20 10.34
N PRO A 51 -0.69 -2.89 11.15
CA PRO A 51 -0.78 -2.63 12.59
C PRO A 51 0.55 -2.86 13.35
N VAL A 52 1.39 -3.77 12.86
CA VAL A 52 2.69 -4.09 13.49
C VAL A 52 3.87 -3.36 12.82
N PHE A 53 3.80 -3.14 11.51
CA PHE A 53 4.96 -2.68 10.73
C PHE A 53 4.81 -1.24 10.23
N GLY A 54 3.73 -0.55 10.58
CA GLY A 54 3.44 0.79 10.09
C GLY A 54 3.43 0.82 8.56
N LEU A 55 4.22 1.73 7.96
CA LEU A 55 4.41 1.78 6.51
C LEU A 55 5.59 0.91 6.01
N TRP A 56 6.31 0.23 6.89
CA TRP A 56 7.54 -0.53 6.59
C TRP A 56 7.26 -1.98 6.20
N TRP A 57 6.35 -2.13 5.24
CA TRP A 57 5.96 -3.43 4.71
C TRP A 57 5.62 -3.33 3.23
N SER A 58 5.35 -4.48 2.61
CA SER A 58 4.97 -4.59 1.21
C SER A 58 4.10 -5.83 1.01
N LEU A 59 3.02 -5.67 0.24
CA LEU A 59 2.26 -6.80 -0.29
C LEU A 59 3.07 -7.45 -1.41
N ARG A 60 3.14 -8.78 -1.40
CA ARG A 60 3.98 -9.54 -2.33
C ARG A 60 3.20 -10.50 -3.20
N LEU A 61 2.03 -10.93 -2.75
CA LEU A 61 1.26 -11.98 -3.38
C LEU A 61 -0.17 -11.94 -2.86
N ILE A 62 -1.12 -12.20 -3.75
CA ILE A 62 -2.46 -12.70 -3.39
C ILE A 62 -2.50 -14.15 -3.87
N VAL A 63 -3.00 -15.03 -2.99
CA VAL A 63 -3.29 -16.41 -3.33
C VAL A 63 -4.80 -16.52 -3.43
N GLU A 64 -5.30 -16.83 -4.62
CA GLU A 64 -6.70 -17.18 -4.84
C GLU A 64 -6.80 -18.70 -4.88
N LEU A 65 -7.61 -19.24 -3.98
CA LEU A 65 -7.88 -20.68 -3.87
C LEU A 65 -9.30 -20.91 -4.37
N ASN A 66 -9.46 -21.84 -5.31
CA ASN A 66 -10.78 -22.30 -5.71
C ASN A 66 -11.11 -23.56 -4.91
N LEU A 67 -11.77 -23.36 -3.76
CA LEU A 67 -12.09 -24.42 -2.81
C LEU A 67 -13.55 -24.85 -2.97
N GLU A 68 -13.83 -26.14 -2.86
CA GLU A 68 -15.20 -26.58 -2.65
C GLU A 68 -15.69 -26.18 -1.24
N GLN A 69 -17.01 -26.08 -1.03
CA GLN A 69 -17.58 -25.62 0.25
C GLN A 69 -16.99 -26.32 1.51
N PRO A 70 -16.85 -27.66 1.57
CA PRO A 70 -16.29 -28.30 2.77
C PRO A 70 -14.81 -27.95 3.01
N GLU A 71 -14.03 -27.77 1.95
CA GLU A 71 -12.62 -27.37 2.03
C GLU A 71 -12.48 -25.91 2.43
N HIS A 72 -13.36 -25.05 1.91
CA HIS A 72 -13.47 -23.66 2.29
C HIS A 72 -13.74 -23.50 3.79
N ASP A 73 -14.68 -24.27 4.34
CA ASP A 73 -15.02 -24.19 5.76
C ASP A 73 -13.87 -24.70 6.65
N ALA A 74 -13.22 -25.81 6.26
CA ALA A 74 -12.03 -26.32 6.94
C ALA A 74 -10.85 -25.32 6.90
N MET A 75 -10.65 -24.66 5.76
CA MET A 75 -9.64 -23.61 5.60
C MET A 75 -9.95 -22.41 6.50
N LEU A 76 -11.20 -21.93 6.53
CA LEU A 76 -11.60 -20.83 7.40
C LEU A 76 -11.40 -21.19 8.88
N GLU A 77 -11.71 -22.43 9.28
CA GLU A 77 -11.46 -22.90 10.63
C GLU A 77 -9.95 -22.92 10.96
N ALA A 78 -9.11 -23.47 10.07
CA ALA A 78 -7.66 -23.48 10.24
C ALA A 78 -7.09 -22.05 10.32
N LEU A 79 -7.54 -21.16 9.44
CA LEU A 79 -7.15 -19.75 9.42
C LEU A 79 -7.60 -19.01 10.69
N SER A 80 -8.79 -19.28 11.22
CA SER A 80 -9.27 -18.66 12.47
C SER A 80 -8.36 -18.94 13.67
N ARG A 81 -7.62 -20.05 13.63
CA ARG A 81 -6.63 -20.44 14.64
C ARG A 81 -5.24 -19.86 14.36
N SER A 82 -5.01 -19.30 13.17
CA SER A 82 -3.72 -18.71 12.79
C SER A 82 -3.46 -17.41 13.56
N PRO A 83 -2.28 -17.23 14.15
CA PRO A 83 -1.87 -15.97 14.76
C PRO A 83 -1.96 -14.78 13.79
N ILE A 84 -1.76 -15.01 12.49
CA ILE A 84 -1.84 -13.96 11.46
C ILE A 84 -3.27 -13.46 11.32
N LEU A 85 -4.24 -14.38 11.25
CA LEU A 85 -5.65 -14.02 11.15
C LEU A 85 -6.15 -13.44 12.48
N GLN A 86 -5.66 -13.94 13.62
CA GLN A 86 -5.96 -13.36 14.93
C GLN A 86 -5.43 -11.94 15.06
N VAL A 87 -4.23 -11.62 14.53
CA VAL A 87 -3.72 -10.24 14.50
C VAL A 87 -4.60 -9.37 13.60
N ALA A 88 -4.99 -9.86 12.42
CA ALA A 88 -5.88 -9.12 11.51
C ALA A 88 -7.29 -8.91 12.08
N GLN A 89 -7.86 -9.93 12.71
CA GLN A 89 -9.23 -9.95 13.27
C GLN A 89 -9.32 -9.33 14.66
N SER A 90 -8.22 -9.33 15.43
CA SER A 90 -8.23 -8.81 16.80
C SER A 90 -8.77 -7.40 16.85
N GLY A 91 -8.69 -6.62 15.75
CA GLY A 91 -9.48 -5.42 15.54
C GLY A 91 -9.21 -4.30 16.56
N GLN A 92 -8.41 -4.58 17.58
CA GLN A 92 -7.80 -3.69 18.55
C GLN A 92 -6.72 -2.92 17.81
N THR A 93 -7.13 -2.21 16.78
CA THR A 93 -6.36 -1.09 16.30
C THR A 93 -6.56 -0.04 17.37
N PRO A 94 -5.54 0.31 18.18
CA PRO A 94 -5.61 1.53 18.98
C PRO A 94 -6.09 2.67 18.07
N ALA A 95 -6.88 3.57 18.64
CA ALA A 95 -7.60 4.63 17.95
C ALA A 95 -6.80 5.17 16.76
N ARG A 96 -7.44 5.25 15.57
CA ARG A 96 -6.76 5.31 14.26
C ARG A 96 -5.55 6.24 14.36
N ALA A 97 -4.34 5.69 14.25
CA ALA A 97 -3.17 6.52 14.49
C ALA A 97 -3.04 7.64 13.44
N CYS A 98 -3.58 7.42 12.24
CA CYS A 98 -3.81 8.47 11.24
C CYS A 98 -4.89 9.52 11.60
N ASP A 99 -5.86 9.20 12.45
CA ASP A 99 -6.84 10.17 12.95
C ASP A 99 -6.23 11.10 14.00
N HIS A 100 -5.26 10.59 14.78
CA HIS A 100 -4.56 11.31 15.83
C HIS A 100 -3.31 12.05 15.32
N CYS A 101 -2.84 11.70 14.12
CA CYS A 101 -1.83 12.47 13.40
C CYS A 101 -2.45 13.81 12.93
N ALA A 102 -2.54 14.76 13.87
CA ALA A 102 -3.02 16.12 13.62
C ALA A 102 -2.14 16.86 12.58
N THR A 103 -0.87 16.50 12.53
CA THR A 103 0.07 16.97 11.53
C THR A 103 0.04 16.02 10.35
N VAL A 104 -0.43 16.52 9.20
CA VAL A 104 -0.36 15.81 7.92
C VAL A 104 1.10 15.78 7.41
N HIS A 105 2.06 15.49 8.30
CA HIS A 105 3.49 15.71 8.10
C HIS A 105 4.00 14.87 6.93
N CYS A 106 3.58 13.60 6.86
CA CYS A 106 3.88 12.73 5.73
C CYS A 106 3.36 13.27 4.38
N ILE A 107 2.26 14.02 4.36
CA ILE A 107 1.76 14.72 3.16
C ILE A 107 2.59 15.97 2.88
N ALA A 108 2.93 16.74 3.91
CA ALA A 108 3.70 17.97 3.78
C ALA A 108 5.14 17.72 3.28
N VAL A 109 5.78 16.64 3.73
CA VAL A 109 7.16 16.32 3.33
C VAL A 109 7.26 15.59 1.99
N CYS A 110 6.15 15.08 1.45
CA CYS A 110 6.15 14.29 0.23
C CYS A 110 5.71 15.17 -0.96
N PRO A 111 6.62 15.56 -1.87
CA PRO A 111 6.26 16.43 -3.01
C PRO A 111 5.21 15.82 -3.94
N ALA A 112 5.18 14.49 -4.05
CA ALA A 112 4.16 13.78 -4.82
C ALA A 112 2.75 13.89 -4.20
N MET A 113 2.65 14.20 -2.90
CA MET A 113 1.39 14.36 -2.19
C MET A 113 1.00 15.82 -1.99
N SER A 114 1.96 16.71 -1.76
CA SER A 114 1.69 18.13 -1.57
C SER A 114 1.09 18.77 -2.83
N ASN A 115 1.54 18.35 -4.02
CA ASN A 115 0.98 18.80 -5.29
C ASN A 115 -0.49 18.37 -5.47
N LEU A 116 -0.81 17.10 -5.17
CA LEU A 116 -2.17 16.59 -5.23
C LEU A 116 -3.11 17.32 -4.26
N LEU A 117 -2.62 17.64 -3.05
CA LEU A 117 -3.38 18.41 -2.07
C LEU A 117 -3.63 19.84 -2.57
N ALA A 118 -2.61 20.50 -3.13
CA ALA A 118 -2.74 21.85 -3.67
C ALA A 118 -3.75 21.92 -4.83
N GLU A 119 -3.71 20.95 -5.76
CA GLU A 119 -4.65 20.84 -6.87
C GLU A 119 -6.09 20.63 -6.38
N ARG A 120 -6.30 19.76 -5.37
CA ARG A 120 -7.62 19.55 -4.78
C ARG A 120 -8.17 20.79 -4.08
N ILE A 121 -7.31 21.51 -3.34
CA ILE A 121 -7.68 22.77 -2.72
C ILE A 121 -8.10 23.79 -3.79
N ALA A 122 -7.33 23.92 -4.87
CA ALA A 122 -7.66 24.80 -5.99
C ALA A 122 -8.98 24.39 -6.67
N SER A 123 -9.18 23.10 -6.96
CA SER A 123 -10.38 22.55 -7.62
C SER A 123 -11.67 22.72 -6.82
N ALA A 124 -11.61 22.70 -5.49
CA ALA A 124 -12.81 22.92 -4.69
C ALA A 124 -13.14 24.40 -4.51
N ARG A 125 -12.11 25.27 -4.46
CA ARG A 125 -12.31 26.72 -4.49
C ARG A 125 -13.02 27.15 -5.78
N THR A 126 -12.64 26.59 -6.93
CA THR A 126 -13.31 26.90 -8.21
C THR A 126 -14.75 26.40 -8.28
N ARG A 127 -15.09 25.33 -7.54
CA ARG A 127 -16.47 24.79 -7.45
C ARG A 127 -17.35 25.51 -6.42
N GLY A 128 -16.89 26.62 -5.82
CA GLY A 128 -17.65 27.36 -4.82
C GLY A 128 -17.88 26.60 -3.50
N GLY A 129 -17.14 25.50 -3.28
CA GLY A 129 -17.25 24.70 -2.06
C GLY A 129 -16.35 25.22 -0.94
N SER A 130 -16.90 25.35 0.27
CA SER A 130 -16.08 25.50 1.48
C SER A 130 -15.48 24.14 1.83
N LEU A 131 -14.20 23.94 1.52
CA LEU A 131 -13.48 22.76 2.00
C LEU A 131 -13.15 22.91 3.47
N ARG A 132 -13.74 22.07 4.31
CA ARG A 132 -13.02 21.64 5.51
C ARG A 132 -11.88 20.75 5.04
N ALA A 133 -10.65 20.99 5.48
CA ALA A 133 -9.48 20.18 5.09
C ALA A 133 -9.68 18.66 5.29
N THR A 134 -10.58 18.29 6.21
CA THR A 134 -11.01 16.91 6.46
C THR A 134 -11.83 16.27 5.33
N SER A 135 -12.59 17.03 4.52
CA SER A 135 -13.39 16.46 3.42
C SER A 135 -12.54 16.18 2.16
N VAL A 136 -11.46 16.93 1.94
CA VAL A 136 -10.50 16.69 0.83
C VAL A 136 -9.75 15.38 1.00
N LEU A 137 -9.51 14.99 2.25
CA LEU A 137 -8.77 13.79 2.64
C LEU A 137 -9.70 12.61 2.97
N GLY A 138 -11.02 12.76 2.81
CA GLY A 138 -12.01 11.75 3.21
C GLY A 138 -12.65 10.97 2.05
N SER A 139 -12.49 11.40 0.78
CA SER A 139 -13.15 10.76 -0.36
C SER A 139 -12.29 9.68 -1.01
N GLU A 140 -12.82 8.45 -1.04
CA GLU A 140 -12.55 7.18 -1.77
C GLU A 140 -11.24 6.91 -2.54
N ARG A 141 -10.43 7.89 -2.92
CA ARG A 141 -9.14 7.70 -3.59
C ARG A 141 -8.16 8.75 -3.13
N ASN A 142 -7.77 8.70 -1.87
CA ASN A 142 -6.42 9.16 -1.55
C ASN A 142 -5.50 8.07 -2.07
N SER A 143 -4.94 8.29 -3.23
CA SER A 143 -3.91 7.46 -3.82
C SER A 143 -2.77 8.40 -4.14
N ILE A 144 -1.55 8.03 -3.76
CA ILE A 144 -0.35 8.74 -4.20
C ILE A 144 -0.47 8.96 -5.72
N ASP A 145 -0.22 10.18 -6.19
CA ASP A 145 -0.01 10.39 -7.62
C ASP A 145 1.27 9.65 -8.02
N LEU A 146 1.10 8.44 -8.54
CA LEU A 146 2.20 7.57 -8.90
C LEU A 146 3.05 8.19 -10.02
N ARG A 147 2.51 9.07 -10.86
CA ARG A 147 3.27 9.79 -11.89
C ARG A 147 4.14 10.87 -11.24
N ALA A 148 3.59 11.67 -10.34
CA ALA A 148 4.38 12.65 -9.58
C ALA A 148 5.44 11.96 -8.71
N CYS A 149 5.11 10.84 -8.07
CA CYS A 149 6.04 10.01 -7.31
C CYS A 149 7.17 9.48 -8.20
N ALA A 150 6.85 8.88 -9.34
CA ALA A 150 7.83 8.38 -10.29
C ALA A 150 8.77 9.50 -10.79
N ARG A 151 8.25 10.68 -11.12
CA ARG A 151 9.06 11.85 -11.52
C ARG A 151 9.98 12.31 -10.40
N HIS A 152 9.48 12.39 -9.17
CA HIS A 152 10.29 12.79 -8.01
C HIS A 152 11.45 11.82 -7.79
N VAL A 153 11.19 10.51 -7.86
CA VAL A 153 12.21 9.45 -7.74
C VAL A 153 13.20 9.47 -8.92
N ALA A 154 12.71 9.68 -10.15
CA ALA A 154 13.57 9.81 -11.32
C ALA A 154 14.53 11.01 -11.19
N GLY A 155 14.04 12.13 -10.65
CA GLY A 155 14.85 13.33 -10.34
C GLY A 155 15.78 13.20 -9.13
N GLY A 156 15.89 12.01 -8.51
CA GLY A 156 16.78 11.75 -7.37
C GLY A 156 16.15 12.00 -5.99
N GLY A 157 14.88 12.41 -5.96
CA GLY A 157 14.10 12.49 -4.71
C GLY A 157 13.87 11.12 -4.08
N CYS A 158 13.72 11.10 -2.75
CA CYS A 158 13.57 9.87 -1.96
C CYS A 158 14.68 8.81 -2.17
N SER A 159 15.84 9.16 -2.74
CA SER A 159 16.89 8.22 -3.19
C SER A 159 17.33 7.23 -2.11
N GLU A 160 17.42 7.70 -0.87
CA GLU A 160 17.84 6.91 0.28
C GLU A 160 16.69 6.37 1.12
N ILE A 161 15.59 7.13 1.22
CA ILE A 161 14.40 6.76 1.99
C ILE A 161 13.14 7.41 1.40
N CYS A 162 12.03 6.67 1.41
CA CYS A 162 10.72 7.25 1.12
C CYS A 162 10.34 8.26 2.22
N LEU A 163 10.33 9.55 1.88
CA LEU A 163 10.05 10.64 2.82
C LEU A 163 8.69 10.48 3.51
N ALA A 164 7.67 10.02 2.79
CA ALA A 164 6.35 9.76 3.38
C ALA A 164 6.37 8.63 4.43
N ARG A 165 7.19 7.58 4.23
CA ARG A 165 7.36 6.50 5.20
C ARG A 165 8.16 6.97 6.42
N ALA A 166 9.25 7.69 6.18
CA ALA A 166 10.11 8.22 7.23
C ALA A 166 9.39 9.22 8.16
N ALA A 167 8.47 10.02 7.60
CA ALA A 167 7.69 10.99 8.35
C ALA A 167 6.47 10.39 9.07
N CYS A 168 6.18 9.11 8.88
CA CYS A 168 5.07 8.46 9.56
C CYS A 168 5.50 8.03 10.97
N PRO A 169 4.78 8.43 12.03
CA PRO A 169 5.10 8.02 13.39
C PRO A 169 4.74 6.57 13.68
N GLU A 170 4.12 5.85 12.73
CA GLU A 170 3.74 4.45 12.91
C GLU A 170 4.95 3.53 12.75
N ALA A 171 5.28 2.84 13.84
CA ALA A 171 6.32 1.82 13.91
C ALA A 171 7.71 2.30 13.38
N PRO A 172 8.26 3.42 13.90
CA PRO A 172 9.54 3.96 13.43
C PRO A 172 10.70 3.00 13.73
N ASP A 173 10.57 2.18 14.77
CA ASP A 173 11.48 1.10 15.15
C ASP A 173 11.47 -0.08 14.17
N ARG A 174 10.50 -0.13 13.24
CA ARG A 174 10.36 -1.16 12.20
C ARG A 174 10.86 -0.69 10.84
N ALA A 175 11.49 0.48 10.78
CA ALA A 175 12.10 0.97 9.56
C ALA A 175 13.09 -0.05 8.99
N TYR A 176 13.04 -0.25 7.68
CA TYR A 176 14.00 -1.10 7.01
C TYR A 176 15.42 -0.54 7.21
N PRO A 177 16.43 -1.41 7.39
CA PRO A 177 17.81 -1.01 7.22
C PRO A 177 18.03 -0.33 5.86
N LEU A 178 18.99 0.59 5.79
CA LEU A 178 19.23 1.41 4.61
C LEU A 178 19.50 0.57 3.35
N GLU A 179 20.19 -0.55 3.49
CA GLU A 179 20.49 -1.49 2.42
C GLU A 179 19.22 -2.15 1.84
N VAL A 180 18.27 -2.53 2.70
CA VAL A 180 16.97 -3.08 2.28
C VAL A 180 16.13 -2.00 1.60
N HIS A 181 16.20 -0.77 2.13
CA HIS A 181 15.54 0.36 1.49
C HIS A 181 16.09 0.63 0.09
N LYS A 182 17.42 0.72 -0.06
CA LYS A 182 18.09 0.93 -1.35
C LYS A 182 17.75 -0.16 -2.35
N HIS A 183 17.68 -1.42 -1.91
CA HIS A 183 17.26 -2.52 -2.76
C HIS A 183 15.83 -2.33 -3.28
N HIS A 184 14.84 -2.10 -2.40
CA HIS A 184 13.45 -1.89 -2.80
C HIS A 184 13.26 -0.63 -3.65
N HIS A 185 14.01 0.43 -3.37
CA HIS A 185 13.93 1.66 -4.13
C HIS A 185 14.54 1.52 -5.54
N GLY A 186 15.63 0.75 -5.67
CA GLY A 186 16.19 0.36 -6.96
C GLY A 186 15.19 -0.38 -7.85
N GLU A 187 14.47 -1.35 -7.29
CA GLU A 187 13.41 -2.07 -7.99
C GLU A 187 12.23 -1.16 -8.37
N PHE A 188 11.77 -0.31 -7.45
CA PHE A 188 10.74 0.67 -7.76
C PHE A 188 11.15 1.61 -8.90
N ARG A 189 12.39 2.11 -8.88
CA ARG A 189 12.93 2.98 -9.94
C ARG A 189 12.95 2.27 -11.29
N ARG A 190 13.35 0.99 -11.33
CA ARG A 190 13.32 0.17 -12.55
C ARG A 190 11.90 0.09 -13.13
N VAL A 191 10.92 -0.24 -12.29
CA VAL A 191 9.51 -0.33 -12.69
C VAL A 191 8.98 1.02 -13.16
N CYS A 192 9.17 2.09 -12.40
CA CYS A 192 8.68 3.42 -12.76
C CYS A 192 9.33 3.99 -14.03
N THR A 193 10.61 3.70 -14.26
CA THR A 193 11.30 4.12 -15.49
C THR A 193 10.70 3.42 -16.71
N ALA A 194 10.40 2.11 -16.61
CA ALA A 194 9.71 1.39 -17.67
C ALA A 194 8.32 1.98 -17.97
N TYR A 195 7.52 2.24 -16.92
CA TYR A 195 6.20 2.87 -17.07
C TYR A 195 6.27 4.28 -17.67
N SER A 196 7.24 5.10 -17.27
CA SER A 196 7.38 6.46 -17.79
C SER A 196 7.73 6.47 -19.28
N LEU A 197 8.56 5.53 -19.75
CA LEU A 197 8.97 5.46 -21.15
C LEU A 197 7.82 5.00 -22.06
N ASP A 198 6.99 4.06 -21.59
CA ASP A 198 5.86 3.57 -22.38
C ASP A 198 4.69 4.57 -22.41
N THR A 199 4.45 5.30 -21.32
CA THR A 199 3.38 6.32 -21.28
C THR A 199 3.75 7.57 -22.09
N LEU A 200 5.04 7.88 -22.24
CA LEU A 200 5.54 9.01 -23.05
C LEU A 200 5.58 8.70 -24.56
N LYS A 201 5.57 7.43 -24.96
CA LYS A 201 5.54 7.04 -26.39
C LYS A 201 4.12 6.96 -26.97
N GLY A 202 3.10 6.99 -26.12
CA GLY A 202 1.68 6.90 -26.51
C GLY A 202 0.91 8.22 -26.47
N GLN A 203 1.60 9.36 -26.32
CA GLN A 203 1.06 10.72 -26.45
C GLN A 203 1.74 11.43 -27.62
#